data_AF-A0AAF0D1F2-F1
#
_entry.id   AF-A0AAF0D1F2-F1
#
_cell.length_a   1.000
_cell.length_b   1.000
_cell.length_c   1.000
_cell.angle_alpha   90.00
_cell.angle_beta   90.00
_cell.angle_gamma   90.00
#
_symmetry.space_group_name_H-M   'P 1'
#
loop_
_entity.id
_entity.type
_entity.pdbx_description
1 polymer ?
#
loop_
_entity_poly.entity_id
_entity_poly.type
_entity_poly.pdbx_seq_one_letter_code
_entity_poly.pdbx_strand_id
1 'polypeptide(L)'
;MTGKTWRNVYFQIFHEDESKPFCVCRADSLRIDEVRKENIIGSIEGFFTLMGTIIEFLSDPGFSGSTKKYVICWADETIADEDKKWLKLTGVRLLESADSLGGCEKQRYRCRFTAEKFLGGIS
;
A
#
# COMPACT_ATOMS: atom_id res chain seq x y z
N MET A 1 -8.07 -15.10 -8.03
CA MET A 1 -9.11 -14.05 -7.91
C MET A 1 -8.50 -12.75 -8.39
N THR A 2 -8.93 -12.25 -9.55
CA THR A 2 -8.44 -10.99 -10.15
C THR A 2 -9.58 -9.98 -10.18
N GLY A 3 -9.28 -8.70 -9.97
CA GLY A 3 -10.25 -7.60 -10.06
C GLY A 3 -10.91 -7.15 -8.76
N LYS A 4 -10.31 -7.42 -7.59
CA LYS A 4 -10.83 -6.90 -6.31
C LYS A 4 -10.35 -5.47 -6.10
N THR A 5 -11.30 -4.57 -5.87
CA THR A 5 -11.04 -3.16 -5.56
C THR A 5 -11.58 -2.84 -4.18
N TRP A 6 -10.74 -2.22 -3.36
CA TRP A 6 -11.10 -1.66 -2.06
C TRP A 6 -11.12 -0.13 -2.19
N ARG A 7 -12.04 0.53 -1.50
CA ARG A 7 -12.14 1.99 -1.44
C ARG A 7 -11.81 2.48 -0.03
N ASN A 8 -11.41 3.74 0.10
CA ASN A 8 -11.04 4.36 1.38
C ASN A 8 -10.02 3.50 2.15
N VAL A 9 -8.89 3.25 1.51
CA VAL A 9 -7.87 2.33 2.03
C VAL A 9 -6.86 3.10 2.82
N TYR A 10 -6.54 2.62 4.01
CA TYR A 10 -5.40 3.07 4.76
C TYR A 10 -4.27 2.08 4.56
N PHE A 11 -3.06 2.60 4.41
CA PHE A 11 -1.89 1.76 4.42
C PHE A 11 -0.77 2.35 5.24
N GLN A 12 -0.11 1.45 5.96
CA GLN A 12 1.01 1.74 6.83
C GLN A 12 2.26 1.10 6.26
N ILE A 13 3.34 1.85 6.29
CA ILE A 13 4.63 1.43 5.75
C ILE A 13 5.59 1.31 6.92
N PHE A 14 6.21 0.13 7.05
CA PHE A 14 7.11 -0.24 8.14
C PHE A 14 8.50 -0.58 7.62
N HIS A 15 9.52 -0.30 8.43
CA HIS A 15 10.80 -0.99 8.37
C HIS A 15 10.72 -2.32 9.14
N GLU A 16 11.49 -3.35 8.73
CA GLU A 16 11.49 -4.70 9.34
C GLU A 16 11.63 -4.68 10.85
N ASP A 17 12.45 -3.75 11.34
CA ASP A 17 12.86 -3.65 12.74
C ASP A 17 12.07 -2.59 13.54
N GLU A 18 11.05 -1.97 12.93
CA GLU A 18 10.28 -0.91 13.58
C GLU A 18 8.92 -1.40 14.11
N SER A 19 8.66 -1.12 15.38
CA SER A 19 7.37 -1.36 16.03
C SER A 19 6.28 -0.35 15.65
N LYS A 20 6.64 0.69 14.90
CA LYS A 20 5.75 1.78 14.47
C LYS A 20 5.92 2.03 12.97
N PRO A 21 4.86 2.43 12.26
CA PRO A 21 4.99 2.81 10.87
C PRO A 21 5.73 4.13 10.76
N PHE A 22 6.69 4.21 9.84
CA PHE A 22 7.36 5.47 9.53
C PHE A 22 6.51 6.35 8.61
N CYS A 23 5.54 5.77 7.91
CA CYS A 23 4.61 6.49 7.06
C CYS A 23 3.21 5.85 7.08
N VAL A 24 2.19 6.71 7.17
CA VAL A 24 0.78 6.31 7.11
C VAL A 24 0.11 7.11 6.01
N CYS A 25 -0.60 6.41 5.13
CA CYS A 25 -1.30 7.01 4.00
C CYS A 25 -2.77 6.61 3.99
N ARG A 26 -3.57 7.49 3.37
CA ARG A 26 -4.94 7.19 2.94
C ARG A 26 -4.98 7.24 1.42
N ALA A 27 -5.69 6.32 0.80
CA ALA A 27 -5.95 6.22 -0.63
C ALA A 27 -7.45 6.20 -0.92
N ASP A 28 -7.81 6.71 -2.10
CA ASP A 28 -9.18 6.59 -2.60
C ASP A 28 -9.50 5.13 -2.92
N SER A 29 -8.55 4.41 -3.53
CA SER A 29 -8.72 2.99 -3.81
C SER A 29 -7.41 2.21 -3.91
N LEU A 30 -7.51 0.92 -3.61
CA LEU A 30 -6.52 -0.13 -3.86
C LEU A 30 -7.16 -1.15 -4.78
N ARG A 31 -6.49 -1.51 -5.87
CA ARG A 31 -6.96 -2.54 -6.80
C ARG A 31 -5.92 -3.61 -6.96
N ILE A 32 -6.34 -4.87 -6.87
CA ILE A 32 -5.50 -6.03 -7.23
C ILE A 32 -5.93 -6.52 -8.61
N ASP A 33 -5.09 -6.25 -9.60
CA ASP A 33 -5.32 -6.60 -11.00
C ASP A 33 -5.02 -8.07 -11.26
N GLU A 34 -3.89 -8.55 -10.74
CA GLU A 34 -3.40 -9.89 -11.03
C GLU A 34 -2.75 -10.55 -9.81
N VAL A 35 -2.96 -11.86 -9.67
CA VAL A 35 -2.29 -12.70 -8.67
C VAL A 35 -1.70 -13.91 -9.39
N ARG A 36 -0.37 -14.00 -9.47
CA ARG A 36 0.38 -15.10 -10.11
C ARG A 36 1.27 -15.80 -9.09
N LYS A 37 0.83 -16.97 -8.62
CA LYS A 37 1.50 -17.75 -7.56
C LYS A 37 1.73 -16.89 -6.30
N GLU A 38 2.92 -16.30 -6.19
CA GLU A 38 3.35 -15.47 -5.07
C GLU A 38 3.35 -13.98 -5.42
N ASN A 39 3.39 -13.64 -6.72
CA ASN A 39 3.42 -12.24 -7.15
C ASN A 39 2.03 -11.65 -7.32
N ILE A 40 1.86 -10.42 -6.85
CA ILE A 40 0.65 -9.62 -6.97
C ILE A 40 0.98 -8.42 -7.84
N ILE A 41 0.06 -8.02 -8.71
CA ILE A 41 0.10 -6.74 -9.42
C ILE A 41 -1.15 -5.95 -9.03
N GLY A 42 -0.96 -4.68 -8.69
CA GLY A 42 -2.07 -3.80 -8.33
C GLY A 42 -1.77 -2.33 -8.58
N SER A 43 -2.73 -1.50 -8.21
CA SER A 43 -2.60 -0.05 -8.23
C SER A 43 -3.21 0.59 -6.97
N ILE A 44 -2.64 1.73 -6.59
CA ILE A 44 -3.14 2.61 -5.54
C ILE A 44 -3.43 3.96 -6.17
N GLU A 45 -4.63 4.48 -5.94
CA GLU A 45 -5.10 5.72 -6.55
C GLU A 45 -5.39 6.78 -5.49
N GLY A 46 -5.01 8.03 -5.79
CA GLY A 46 -5.36 9.20 -5.01
C GLY A 46 -4.77 9.21 -3.60
N PHE A 47 -3.66 8.53 -3.37
CA PHE A 47 -3.10 8.41 -2.02
C PHE A 47 -2.34 9.65 -1.57
N PHE A 48 -2.39 9.93 -0.27
CA PHE A 48 -1.68 11.02 0.37
C PHE A 48 -1.27 10.65 1.80
N THR A 49 -0.27 11.35 2.31
CA THR A 49 0.30 11.09 3.63
C THR A 49 -0.54 11.71 4.75
N LEU A 50 -0.83 10.91 5.77
CA LEU A 50 -1.43 11.33 7.04
C LEU A 50 -0.36 11.59 8.10
N MET A 51 0.71 10.78 8.11
CA MET A 51 1.82 10.87 9.05
C MET A 51 3.11 10.41 8.37
N GLY A 52 4.23 11.05 8.71
CA GLY A 52 5.55 10.69 8.20
C GLY A 52 5.84 11.25 6.80
N THR A 53 6.88 10.72 6.15
CA THR A 53 7.26 11.08 4.78
C THR A 53 7.09 9.89 3.84
N ILE A 54 6.42 10.12 2.73
CA ILE A 54 6.25 9.10 1.68
C ILE A 54 7.39 9.15 0.66
N ILE A 55 8.23 10.19 0.69
CA ILE A 55 9.29 10.40 -0.31
C ILE A 55 10.23 9.20 -0.36
N GLU A 56 10.62 8.64 0.78
CA GLU A 56 11.47 7.44 0.80
C GLU A 56 10.82 6.25 0.09
N PHE A 57 9.52 6.05 0.25
CA PHE A 57 8.77 5.00 -0.47
C PHE A 57 8.71 5.25 -1.98
N LEU A 58 8.64 6.52 -2.41
CA LEU A 58 8.51 6.90 -3.82
C LEU A 58 9.85 6.99 -4.56
N SER A 59 10.93 7.35 -3.85
CA SER A 59 12.20 7.77 -4.44
C SER A 59 13.34 6.77 -4.28
N ASP A 60 13.22 5.77 -3.40
CA ASP A 60 14.28 4.78 -3.18
C ASP A 60 14.07 3.55 -4.09
N PRO A 61 14.88 3.33 -5.14
CA PRO A 61 14.78 2.15 -5.99
C PRO A 61 15.13 0.84 -5.25
N GLY A 62 15.88 0.90 -4.15
CA GLY A 62 16.15 -0.20 -3.22
C GLY A 62 15.03 -0.43 -2.20
N PHE A 63 14.06 0.48 -2.12
CA PHE A 63 12.77 0.29 -1.48
C PHE A 63 11.94 -0.76 -2.24
N SER A 64 12.10 -0.76 -3.56
CA SER A 64 11.42 -1.68 -4.48
C SER A 64 12.04 -3.08 -4.36
N GLY A 65 11.34 -3.99 -3.69
CA GLY A 65 11.70 -5.41 -3.65
C GLY A 65 12.52 -5.88 -2.47
N SER A 66 12.71 -5.01 -1.47
CA SER A 66 13.25 -5.44 -0.19
C SER A 66 12.17 -6.19 0.60
N THR A 67 12.46 -7.44 0.98
CA THR A 67 11.62 -8.20 1.92
C THR A 67 11.60 -7.59 3.32
N LYS A 68 12.52 -6.65 3.60
CA LYS A 68 12.71 -5.95 4.87
C LYS A 68 11.73 -4.79 5.10
N LYS A 69 10.77 -4.56 4.22
CA LYS A 69 9.73 -3.54 4.40
C LYS A 69 8.41 -4.09 3.91
N TYR A 70 7.35 -3.86 4.67
CA TYR A 70 6.02 -4.36 4.34
C TYR A 70 4.97 -3.27 4.48
N VAL A 71 3.95 -3.38 3.64
CA VAL A 71 2.80 -2.48 3.62
C VAL A 71 1.61 -3.25 4.19
N ILE A 72 1.02 -2.73 5.27
CA ILE A 72 -0.27 -3.22 5.77
C ILE A 72 -1.35 -2.34 5.19
N CYS A 73 -2.25 -2.90 4.38
CA CYS A 73 -3.42 -2.20 3.86
C CYS A 73 -4.69 -2.69 4.56
N TRP A 74 -5.60 -1.79 4.93
CA TRP A 74 -6.97 -2.14 5.30
C TRP A 74 -7.95 -1.13 4.72
N ALA A 75 -9.15 -1.59 4.37
CA ALA A 75 -10.26 -0.71 4.02
C ALA A 75 -10.95 -0.23 5.29
N ASP A 76 -11.36 1.04 5.33
CA ASP A 76 -12.17 1.64 6.40
C ASP A 76 -13.55 1.99 5.79
N GLU A 77 -14.70 2.02 6.48
CA GLU A 77 -14.99 2.81 7.70
C GLU A 77 -16.15 2.24 8.58
N THR A 78 -16.36 0.92 8.69
CA THR A 78 -17.48 0.38 9.53
C THR A 78 -17.16 -0.87 10.36
N ILE A 79 -15.91 -1.33 10.35
CA ILE A 79 -15.54 -2.65 10.88
C ILE A 79 -14.62 -2.47 12.09
N ALA A 80 -14.97 -3.09 13.22
CA ALA A 80 -14.17 -3.09 14.44
C ALA A 80 -12.75 -3.61 14.16
N ASP A 81 -11.75 -3.15 14.91
CA ASP A 81 -10.33 -3.51 14.71
C ASP A 81 -10.09 -5.03 14.64
N GLU A 82 -10.93 -5.79 15.35
CA GLU A 82 -10.93 -7.25 15.45
C GLU A 82 -11.37 -7.94 14.14
N ASP A 83 -12.21 -7.28 13.35
CA ASP A 83 -12.80 -7.81 12.11
C ASP A 83 -12.13 -7.23 10.84
N LYS A 84 -11.15 -6.36 11.00
CA LYS A 84 -10.41 -5.76 9.89
C LYS A 84 -9.71 -6.87 9.11
N LYS A 85 -10.07 -7.03 7.84
CA LYS A 85 -9.31 -7.88 6.90
C LYS A 85 -8.06 -7.14 6.46
N TRP A 86 -6.99 -7.29 7.22
CA TRP A 86 -5.68 -6.74 6.90
C TRP A 86 -5.06 -7.48 5.72
N LEU A 87 -4.49 -6.72 4.80
CA LEU A 87 -3.69 -7.22 3.70
C LEU A 87 -2.24 -6.87 4.01
N LYS A 88 -1.42 -7.86 4.36
CA LYS A 88 0.02 -7.64 4.46
C LYS A 88 0.67 -7.96 3.11
N LEU A 89 1.19 -6.91 2.49
CA LEU A 89 1.96 -6.97 1.24
C LEU A 89 3.44 -6.85 1.57
N THR A 90 4.24 -7.82 1.15
CA THR A 90 5.71 -7.82 1.32
C THR A 90 6.41 -7.68 -0.02
N GLY A 91 7.62 -7.13 -0.02
CA GLY A 91 8.40 -6.96 -1.25
C GLY A 91 7.71 -6.03 -2.25
N VAL A 92 7.00 -5.01 -1.75
CA VAL A 92 6.26 -4.07 -2.61
C VAL A 92 7.26 -3.32 -3.50
N ARG A 93 7.02 -3.33 -4.81
CA ARG A 93 7.82 -2.60 -5.80
C ARG A 93 6.91 -1.68 -6.59
N LEU A 94 7.26 -0.41 -6.70
CA LEU A 94 6.57 0.46 -7.64
C LEU A 94 7.03 0.11 -9.06
N LEU A 95 6.07 -0.14 -9.95
CA LEU A 95 6.37 -0.48 -11.34
C LEU A 95 6.85 0.74 -12.13
N GLU A 96 6.43 1.93 -11.69
CA GLU A 96 6.72 3.23 -12.28
C GLU A 96 6.82 4.26 -11.14
N SER A 97 7.44 5.41 -11.41
CA SER A 97 7.39 6.56 -10.51
C SER A 97 5.94 6.91 -10.21
N ALA A 98 5.63 7.24 -8.96
CA ALA A 98 4.27 7.63 -8.62
C ALA A 98 3.91 8.97 -9.26
N ASP A 99 2.79 9.03 -9.99
CA ASP A 99 2.36 10.26 -10.64
C ASP A 99 1.75 11.21 -9.61
N SER A 100 2.25 12.44 -9.59
CA SER A 100 1.63 13.56 -8.89
C SER A 100 0.30 13.92 -9.55
N LEU A 101 -0.80 13.83 -8.81
CA LEU A 101 -2.15 14.13 -9.33
C LEU A 101 -2.51 15.63 -9.27
N GLY A 102 -1.71 16.46 -8.59
CA GLY A 102 -2.02 17.87 -8.31
C GLY A 102 -3.25 18.05 -7.41
N GLY A 103 -3.28 19.10 -6.57
CA GLY A 103 -4.42 19.35 -5.69
C GLY A 103 -4.19 20.44 -4.63
N CYS A 104 -5.29 21.05 -4.16
CA CYS A 104 -5.28 22.33 -3.43
C CYS A 104 -4.80 22.30 -1.96
N GLU A 105 -4.58 21.13 -1.34
CA GLU A 105 -4.18 21.09 0.09
C GLU A 105 -3.14 20.02 0.44
N LYS A 106 -3.18 18.83 -0.20
CA LYS A 106 -2.17 17.78 -0.03
C LYS A 106 -1.78 17.21 -1.37
N GLN A 107 -0.48 17.00 -1.57
CA GLN A 107 0.04 16.33 -2.74
C GLN A 107 -0.48 14.89 -2.77
N ARG A 108 -1.22 14.55 -3.83
CA ARG A 108 -1.77 13.22 -4.05
C ARG A 108 -0.96 12.49 -5.10
N TYR A 109 -0.95 11.17 -4.99
CA TYR A 109 -0.17 10.30 -5.84
C TYR A 109 -1.04 9.15 -6.36
N ARG A 110 -0.63 8.60 -7.50
CA ARG A 110 -1.06 7.29 -7.96
C ARG A 110 0.16 6.44 -8.31
N CYS A 111 0.06 5.14 -8.12
CA CYS A 111 1.13 4.24 -8.55
C CYS A 111 0.60 2.85 -8.87
N ARG A 112 1.33 2.16 -9.74
CA ARG A 112 1.21 0.71 -9.92
C ARG A 112 2.31 0.02 -9.14
N PHE A 113 2.01 -1.15 -8.61
CA PHE A 113 2.96 -1.92 -7.82
C PHE A 113 2.92 -3.41 -8.11
N THR A 114 4.03 -4.08 -7.81
CA THR A 114 4.09 -5.52 -7.57
C THR A 114 4.32 -5.81 -6.10
N ALA A 115 3.95 -6.99 -5.62
CA ALA A 115 4.31 -7.49 -4.29
C ALA A 115 4.56 -9.00 -4.35
N GLU A 116 5.44 -9.50 -3.50
CA GLU A 116 5.92 -10.90 -3.50
C GLU A 116 5.09 -11.84 -2.64
N LYS A 117 4.26 -11.29 -1.73
CA LYS A 117 3.38 -12.12 -0.92
C LYS A 117 2.12 -11.38 -0.50
N PHE A 118 1.02 -12.11 -0.54
CA PHE A 118 -0.25 -11.75 0.08
C PHE A 118 -0.43 -12.61 1.33
N LEU A 119 -0.34 -12.02 2.51
CA LEU A 119 -0.83 -12.66 3.72
C LEU A 119 -2.14 -11.96 4.10
N GLY A 120 -3.25 -12.49 3.59
CA GLY A 120 -4.57 -12.15 4.09
C GLY A 120 -4.82 -12.89 5.38
N GLY A 121 -5.10 -12.17 6.47
CA GLY A 121 -5.66 -12.78 7.67
C GLY A 121 -7.02 -13.38 7.31
N ILE A 122 -7.09 -14.70 7.29
CA ILE A 122 -8.37 -15.41 7.34
C ILE A 122 -8.71 -15.48 8.83
N SER A 123 -9.63 -14.63 9.27
CA SER A 123 -10.61 -15.06 10.27
C SER A 123 -11.89 -15.40 9.53
#